data_AF-S5AQ07-F1
#
_entry.id   AF-S5AQ07-F1
#
_cell.length_a   1.000
_cell.length_b   1.000
_cell.length_c   1.000
_cell.angle_alpha   90.00
_cell.angle_beta   90.00
_cell.angle_gamma   90.00
#
_symmetry.space_group_name_H-M   'P 1'
#
loop_
_entity.id
_entity.type
_entity.pdbx_description
1 polymer ?
#
loop_
_entity_poly.entity_id
_entity_poly.type
_entity_poly.pdbx_seq_one_letter_code
_entity_poly.pdbx_strand_id
1 'polypeptide(L)'
;MNKTYLALLLAMTFGLTACGGSSSDDTPVETPDEVTDGSGGSDDGSSDGGNEEATIYGPYSTGSTSEPVAVYFDLDTQTQLTLTDEEAATDTAWDIGFKRTNVFLNTHQDTPVSLYFTGNNSDFYDDTGAPVSDLFLNATADSELDDYLAVTESDIPEAEAFSTDTETQVIGDTFYNYDFTTHVVTPNEDTYYIVFSDSNYTKFHVTDIVTEGRGIGEITLGVMHQSVLDGQTTFAEEVALTLDAVGCSDAVYVDFDLQQVVTQADGWDLTIPCADGAGEFALTIADDATVLRTDAQTYNGVDTEAAQYYGFSEETVSEYAMSTNNWYFYDSTSHLLYSQFGVYLIQAGDTTYKFQITSYYDEEGTSGAYSFRVDPVTGE
;
A
#
# COMPACT_ATOMS: atom_id res chain seq x y z
N MET A 1 30.95 32.78 -7.93
CA MET A 1 30.42 34.15 -7.70
C MET A 1 29.25 34.02 -6.73
N ASN A 2 29.46 34.46 -5.49
CA ASN A 2 28.47 34.44 -4.40
C ASN A 2 27.26 35.33 -4.70
N LYS A 3 26.04 34.84 -4.45
CA LYS A 3 24.93 35.66 -3.92
C LYS A 3 23.99 34.83 -3.03
N THR A 4 24.23 34.94 -1.74
CA THR A 4 23.28 34.79 -0.63
C THR A 4 22.24 35.92 -0.62
N TYR A 5 20.95 35.61 -0.43
CA TYR A 5 19.91 36.47 0.15
C TYR A 5 18.70 35.57 0.49
N LEU A 6 17.84 35.79 1.48
CA LEU A 6 17.82 36.47 2.78
C LEU A 6 16.39 36.17 3.30
N ALA A 7 16.26 35.51 4.43
CA ALA A 7 14.97 35.23 5.07
C ALA A 7 14.32 36.53 5.58
N LEU A 8 13.00 36.66 5.42
CA LEU A 8 12.21 37.68 6.10
C LEU A 8 10.97 37.05 6.74
N LEU A 9 11.00 36.92 8.07
CA LEU A 9 9.83 36.72 8.93
C LEU A 9 9.01 38.02 8.96
N LEU A 10 7.69 37.91 8.79
CA LEU A 10 6.77 38.95 9.20
C LEU A 10 5.59 38.32 9.96
N ALA A 11 5.65 38.42 11.29
CA ALA A 11 4.51 38.19 12.17
C ALA A 11 3.62 39.44 12.17
N MET A 12 2.31 39.27 11.96
CA MET A 12 1.32 40.28 12.33
C MET A 12 0.19 39.64 13.14
N THR A 13 0.24 39.90 14.43
CA THR A 13 -0.88 39.84 15.38
C THR A 13 -1.91 40.92 15.05
N PHE A 14 -3.19 40.55 14.95
CA PHE A 14 -4.29 41.51 15.08
C PHE A 14 -5.14 41.15 16.30
N GLY A 15 -5.18 42.09 17.24
CA GLY A 15 -5.94 42.01 18.48
C GLY A 15 -7.42 42.33 18.28
N LEU A 16 -8.22 41.69 19.13
CA LEU A 16 -9.60 42.01 19.44
C LEU A 16 -9.72 43.40 20.10
N THR A 17 -10.69 44.21 19.67
CA THR A 17 -11.54 45.06 20.55
C THR A 17 -12.86 45.48 19.87
N ALA A 18 -13.95 44.95 20.44
CA ALA A 18 -15.25 45.54 20.81
C ALA A 18 -15.88 46.77 20.10
N CYS A 19 -17.17 46.61 19.76
CA CYS A 19 -18.35 47.48 20.01
C CYS A 19 -19.53 46.90 19.20
N GLY A 20 -20.77 46.72 19.66
CA GLY A 20 -21.47 47.16 20.87
C GLY A 20 -22.94 47.45 20.52
N GLY A 21 -23.86 46.75 21.19
CA GLY A 21 -25.25 47.14 21.48
C GLY A 21 -26.35 46.70 20.50
N SER A 22 -27.61 46.48 20.91
CA SER A 22 -28.31 46.25 22.18
C SER A 22 -29.79 46.24 21.80
N SER A 23 -30.60 45.28 22.24
CA SER A 23 -32.00 45.58 22.58
C SER A 23 -32.59 44.51 23.51
N SER A 24 -33.12 45.01 24.61
CA SER A 24 -33.60 44.35 25.81
C SER A 24 -34.99 43.73 25.63
N ASP A 25 -35.32 42.72 26.45
CA ASP A 25 -36.48 42.84 27.34
C ASP A 25 -36.27 42.01 28.61
N ASP A 26 -36.59 42.66 29.73
CA ASP A 26 -36.38 42.27 31.12
C ASP A 26 -37.61 41.58 31.73
N THR A 27 -37.36 40.95 32.89
CA THR A 27 -38.21 40.81 34.10
C THR A 27 -38.65 39.36 34.48
N PRO A 28 -38.80 39.05 35.80
CA PRO A 28 -37.72 38.40 36.58
C PRO A 28 -38.22 37.35 37.63
N VAL A 29 -37.30 36.86 38.49
CA VAL A 29 -37.51 36.26 39.86
C VAL A 29 -38.22 34.88 39.88
N GLU A 30 -37.92 33.87 40.71
CA GLU A 30 -37.23 33.74 42.00
C GLU A 30 -36.48 32.39 42.11
N THR A 31 -35.37 32.40 42.85
CA THR A 31 -34.85 31.23 43.59
C THR A 31 -35.53 31.12 44.95
N PRO A 32 -35.79 29.90 45.44
CA PRO A 32 -35.62 29.65 46.87
C PRO A 32 -34.66 28.50 47.20
N ASP A 33 -33.98 28.72 48.32
CA ASP A 33 -32.98 27.89 48.98
C ASP A 33 -33.43 26.49 49.42
N GLU A 34 -32.41 25.65 49.49
CA GLU A 34 -32.15 24.43 50.27
C GLU A 34 -32.90 24.27 51.61
N VAL A 35 -33.51 23.09 51.85
CA VAL A 35 -33.60 22.45 53.18
C VAL A 35 -33.57 20.91 53.07
N THR A 36 -32.74 20.32 53.92
CA THR A 36 -32.39 18.93 54.20
C THR A 36 -33.52 17.98 54.68
N ASP A 37 -33.38 16.69 54.34
CA ASP A 37 -33.21 15.52 55.27
C ASP A 37 -33.97 14.24 54.87
N GLY A 38 -33.24 13.11 54.82
CA GLY A 38 -33.67 11.85 55.43
C GLY A 38 -34.58 10.86 54.69
N SER A 39 -33.93 9.86 54.08
CA SER A 39 -34.22 8.40 54.21
C SER A 39 -35.41 7.76 53.45
N GLY A 40 -35.09 6.72 52.65
CA GLY A 40 -36.04 5.67 52.26
C GLY A 40 -35.78 5.08 50.87
N GLY A 41 -35.09 3.94 50.80
CA GLY A 41 -34.64 3.34 49.55
C GLY A 41 -35.73 2.71 48.67
N SER A 42 -35.33 2.46 47.43
CA SER A 42 -35.64 1.25 46.68
C SER A 42 -34.62 1.17 45.55
N ASP A 43 -33.74 0.17 45.65
CA ASP A 43 -33.01 -0.37 44.50
C ASP A 43 -34.02 -0.64 43.39
N ASP A 44 -33.87 0.07 42.28
CA ASP A 44 -34.29 -0.45 40.99
C ASP A 44 -33.04 -0.45 40.12
N GLY A 45 -32.41 -1.64 40.10
CA GLY A 45 -31.27 -1.93 39.26
C GLY A 45 -31.71 -1.82 37.81
N SER A 46 -31.50 -0.64 37.23
CA SER A 46 -31.37 -0.52 35.80
C SER A 46 -30.03 -1.16 35.45
N SER A 47 -30.12 -2.43 35.07
CA SER A 47 -29.09 -3.14 34.30
C SER A 47 -28.91 -2.38 32.99
N ASP A 48 -28.12 -1.32 33.04
CA ASP A 48 -27.43 -0.78 31.89
C ASP A 48 -26.40 -1.84 31.48
N GLY A 49 -26.84 -2.78 30.64
CA GLY A 49 -25.94 -3.68 29.93
C GLY A 49 -25.24 -2.84 28.88
N GLY A 50 -24.26 -2.05 29.30
CA GLY A 50 -23.46 -1.23 28.40
C GLY A 50 -22.73 -2.15 27.41
N ASN A 51 -22.96 -1.93 26.12
CA ASN A 51 -22.01 -2.30 25.08
C ASN A 51 -20.65 -1.76 25.53
N GLU A 52 -19.74 -2.63 25.97
CA GLU A 52 -18.39 -2.18 26.30
C GLU A 52 -17.73 -1.73 25.00
N GLU A 53 -17.51 -0.42 24.87
CA GLU A 53 -16.86 0.21 23.72
C GLU A 53 -15.53 -0.51 23.41
N ALA A 54 -15.36 -0.94 22.15
CA ALA A 54 -14.10 -1.52 21.70
C ALA A 54 -13.00 -0.45 21.74
N THR A 55 -11.83 -0.79 22.30
CA THR A 55 -10.72 0.17 22.47
C THR A 55 -10.23 0.66 21.12
N ILE A 56 -10.16 1.99 20.95
CA ILE A 56 -9.56 2.62 19.77
C ILE A 56 -8.06 2.84 20.02
N TYR A 57 -7.25 2.28 19.13
CA TYR A 57 -5.82 2.47 19.04
C TYR A 57 -5.49 3.60 18.05
N GLY A 58 -4.42 4.35 18.32
CA GLY A 58 -3.98 5.47 17.50
C GLY A 58 -4.47 6.84 18.01
N PRO A 59 -4.38 7.90 17.18
CA PRO A 59 -3.91 7.87 15.80
C PRO A 59 -2.40 7.57 15.69
N TYR A 60 -2.02 6.61 14.85
CA TYR A 60 -0.63 6.30 14.51
C TYR A 60 -0.22 6.98 13.20
N SER A 61 0.76 7.87 13.27
CA SER A 61 1.25 8.59 12.09
C SER A 61 2.11 7.72 11.19
N THR A 62 1.78 7.70 9.90
CA THR A 62 2.54 7.06 8.81
C THR A 62 3.32 8.08 7.97
N GLY A 63 3.59 9.25 8.56
CA GLY A 63 4.37 10.30 7.91
C GLY A 63 3.60 11.04 6.81
N SER A 64 4.32 11.68 5.91
CA SER A 64 3.76 12.45 4.80
C SER A 64 3.95 11.73 3.47
N THR A 65 3.36 12.23 2.38
CA THR A 65 3.60 11.65 1.06
C THR A 65 5.07 11.75 0.63
N SER A 66 5.80 12.79 1.05
CA SER A 66 7.22 12.95 0.71
C SER A 66 8.16 12.19 1.65
N GLU A 67 7.70 11.86 2.85
CA GLU A 67 8.48 11.17 3.88
C GLU A 67 7.54 10.15 4.58
N PRO A 68 7.15 9.07 3.89
CA PRO A 68 6.27 8.05 4.45
C PRO A 68 7.04 7.17 5.43
N VAL A 69 6.41 6.81 6.56
CA VAL A 69 6.98 5.89 7.55
C VAL A 69 6.00 4.75 7.81
N ALA A 70 6.55 3.56 8.05
CA ALA A 70 5.77 2.41 8.46
C ALA A 70 5.43 2.46 9.96
N VAL A 71 4.26 1.94 10.31
CA VAL A 71 3.84 1.64 11.68
C VAL A 71 3.60 0.14 11.73
N TYR A 72 4.16 -0.54 12.72
CA TYR A 72 4.01 -1.99 12.92
C TYR A 72 3.25 -2.23 14.22
N PHE A 73 2.27 -3.13 14.20
CA PHE A 73 1.41 -3.44 15.34
C PHE A 73 1.33 -4.94 15.56
N ASP A 74 1.51 -5.34 16.81
CA ASP A 74 1.36 -6.70 17.31
C ASP A 74 -0.05 -6.82 17.91
N LEU A 75 -0.86 -7.71 17.33
CA LEU A 75 -2.26 -7.93 17.70
C LEU A 75 -2.39 -8.79 18.96
N ASP A 76 -1.41 -9.64 19.25
CA ASP A 76 -1.38 -10.47 20.47
C ASP A 76 -1.15 -9.61 21.72
N THR A 77 -0.21 -8.67 21.65
CA THR A 77 0.04 -7.74 22.75
C THR A 77 -0.81 -6.47 22.67
N GLN A 78 -1.46 -6.23 21.52
CA GLN A 78 -2.19 -5.01 21.20
C GLN A 78 -1.32 -3.75 21.39
N THR A 79 -0.08 -3.82 20.90
CA THR A 79 0.88 -2.71 21.01
C THR A 79 1.58 -2.39 19.69
N GLN A 80 1.92 -1.11 19.52
CA GLN A 80 2.80 -0.69 18.44
C GLN A 80 4.24 -1.13 18.73
N LEU A 81 4.88 -1.74 17.75
CA LEU A 81 6.31 -2.05 17.77
C LEU A 81 7.10 -0.93 17.10
N THR A 82 8.25 -0.57 17.69
CA THR A 82 9.19 0.40 17.11
C THR A 82 10.27 -0.38 16.36
N LEU A 83 10.10 -0.51 15.04
CA LEU A 83 11.01 -1.23 14.15
C LEU A 83 11.40 -0.32 12.98
N THR A 84 12.60 -0.50 12.44
CA THR A 84 12.92 -0.01 11.08
C THR A 84 12.36 -0.97 10.03
N ASP A 85 12.24 -0.50 8.78
CA ASP A 85 11.82 -1.34 7.66
C ASP A 85 12.76 -2.57 7.51
N GLU A 86 14.07 -2.42 7.78
CA GLU A 86 15.02 -3.57 7.75
C GLU A 86 14.83 -4.54 8.93
N GLU A 87 14.50 -4.04 10.12
CA GLU A 87 14.22 -4.91 11.27
C GLU A 87 12.92 -5.69 11.04
N ALA A 88 11.87 -5.01 10.57
CA ALA A 88 10.57 -5.60 10.31
C ALA A 88 10.58 -6.70 9.25
N ALA A 89 11.47 -6.61 8.25
CA ALA A 89 11.62 -7.62 7.18
C ALA A 89 12.09 -9.00 7.67
N THR A 90 12.49 -9.13 8.93
CA THR A 90 12.85 -10.42 9.54
C THR A 90 12.18 -10.66 10.90
N ASP A 91 11.44 -9.68 11.40
CA ASP A 91 10.74 -9.75 12.68
C ASP A 91 9.44 -10.53 12.51
N THR A 92 9.18 -11.46 13.43
CA THR A 92 8.00 -12.33 13.41
C THR A 92 6.97 -11.95 14.48
N ALA A 93 7.12 -10.81 15.14
CA ALA A 93 6.28 -10.39 16.27
C ALA A 93 5.21 -9.37 15.87
N TRP A 94 5.45 -8.51 14.87
CA TRP A 94 4.37 -7.68 14.32
C TRP A 94 3.43 -8.53 13.45
N ASP A 95 2.17 -8.13 13.35
CA ASP A 95 1.17 -8.85 12.55
C ASP A 95 0.63 -8.00 11.39
N ILE A 96 0.34 -6.73 11.69
CA ILE A 96 -0.24 -5.79 10.74
C ILE A 96 0.55 -4.48 10.76
N GLY A 97 0.76 -3.91 9.57
CA GLY A 97 1.46 -2.67 9.39
C GLY A 97 0.72 -1.67 8.51
N PHE A 98 1.09 -0.40 8.65
CA PHE A 98 0.46 0.73 7.99
C PHE A 98 1.51 1.66 7.39
N LYS A 99 1.34 2.09 6.14
CA LYS A 99 2.20 3.09 5.49
C LYS A 99 1.40 3.89 4.46
N ARG A 100 1.11 5.16 4.77
CA ARG A 100 0.18 6.01 4.01
C ARG A 100 -1.14 5.30 3.82
N THR A 101 -1.62 5.03 2.61
CA THR A 101 -2.91 4.34 2.42
C THR A 101 -2.81 2.82 2.50
N ASN A 102 -1.60 2.27 2.60
CA ASN A 102 -1.37 0.84 2.55
C ASN A 102 -1.53 0.24 3.95
N VAL A 103 -2.18 -0.92 3.96
CA VAL A 103 -2.25 -1.83 5.11
C VAL A 103 -1.67 -3.16 4.65
N PHE A 104 -0.70 -3.68 5.38
CA PHE A 104 0.08 -4.84 5.00
C PHE A 104 0.25 -5.80 6.18
N LEU A 105 0.50 -7.07 5.89
CA LEU A 105 0.49 -8.20 6.82
C LEU A 105 1.89 -8.79 6.94
N ASN A 106 2.22 -9.34 8.11
CA ASN A 106 3.48 -10.03 8.30
C ASN A 106 3.46 -11.42 7.66
N THR A 107 4.25 -11.60 6.60
CA THR A 107 4.38 -12.88 5.88
C THR A 107 5.59 -13.69 6.36
N HIS A 108 6.36 -13.21 7.33
CA HIS A 108 7.58 -13.84 7.83
C HIS A 108 7.37 -14.78 9.03
N GLN A 109 6.13 -14.87 9.54
CA GLN A 109 5.77 -15.83 10.57
C GLN A 109 5.67 -17.26 10.01
N ASP A 110 5.80 -18.30 10.86
CA ASP A 110 5.67 -19.72 10.46
C ASP A 110 4.32 -19.99 9.76
N THR A 111 3.26 -19.35 10.26
CA THR A 111 1.96 -19.23 9.59
C THR A 111 1.80 -17.77 9.20
N PRO A 112 1.90 -17.40 7.91
CA PRO A 112 1.73 -16.02 7.47
C PRO A 112 0.42 -15.41 7.98
N VAL A 113 0.48 -14.15 8.40
CA VAL A 113 -0.72 -13.41 8.76
C VAL A 113 -1.60 -13.28 7.53
N SER A 114 -2.90 -13.51 7.71
CA SER A 114 -3.85 -13.50 6.62
C SER A 114 -5.14 -12.77 7.00
N LEU A 115 -5.87 -12.32 6.00
CA LEU A 115 -7.02 -11.43 6.12
C LEU A 115 -8.21 -12.01 5.37
N TYR A 116 -9.40 -11.83 5.95
CA TYR A 116 -10.68 -12.03 5.29
C TYR A 116 -11.57 -10.82 5.55
N PHE A 117 -12.31 -10.37 4.53
CA PHE A 117 -13.26 -9.28 4.65
C PHE A 117 -14.68 -9.83 4.86
N THR A 118 -15.35 -9.45 5.95
CA THR A 118 -16.68 -9.98 6.29
C THR A 118 -17.79 -9.44 5.41
N GLY A 119 -17.58 -8.28 4.78
CA GLY A 119 -18.61 -7.60 3.99
C GLY A 119 -19.76 -7.05 4.83
N ASN A 120 -19.56 -6.80 6.12
CA ASN A 120 -20.58 -6.31 7.05
C ASN A 120 -21.24 -5.00 6.59
N ASN A 121 -20.51 -4.14 5.90
CA ASN A 121 -20.96 -2.84 5.38
C ASN A 121 -21.50 -2.92 3.93
N SER A 122 -22.03 -4.07 3.50
CA SER A 122 -22.48 -4.26 2.11
C SER A 122 -23.55 -3.25 1.66
N ASP A 123 -24.32 -2.69 2.59
CA ASP A 123 -25.33 -1.65 2.36
C ASP A 123 -24.74 -0.28 2.00
N PHE A 124 -23.43 -0.08 2.21
CA PHE A 124 -22.70 1.10 1.74
C PHE A 124 -22.55 1.12 0.21
N TYR A 125 -22.93 0.04 -0.47
CA TYR A 125 -22.92 -0.10 -1.92
C TYR A 125 -24.34 -0.38 -2.42
N ASP A 126 -24.69 0.21 -3.57
CA ASP A 126 -25.97 -0.06 -4.21
C ASP A 126 -25.99 -1.40 -4.97
N ASP A 127 -27.14 -1.76 -5.55
CA ASP A 127 -27.32 -3.00 -6.31
C ASP A 127 -26.36 -3.14 -7.53
N THR A 128 -25.69 -2.06 -7.92
CA THR A 128 -24.70 -2.05 -9.01
C THR A 128 -23.26 -2.14 -8.51
N GLY A 129 -23.06 -2.16 -7.19
CA GLY A 129 -21.74 -2.10 -6.54
C GLY A 129 -21.16 -0.69 -6.48
N ALA A 130 -21.94 0.35 -6.75
CA ALA A 130 -21.48 1.73 -6.66
C ALA A 130 -21.57 2.23 -5.20
N PRO A 131 -20.58 2.99 -4.71
CA PRO A 131 -20.59 3.49 -3.34
C PRO A 131 -21.72 4.50 -3.13
N VAL A 132 -22.49 4.32 -2.05
CA VAL A 132 -23.50 5.26 -1.58
C VAL A 132 -22.81 6.30 -0.70
N SER A 133 -22.29 7.37 -1.33
CA SER A 133 -21.46 8.40 -0.67
C SER A 133 -22.04 8.91 0.67
N ASP A 134 -23.36 9.09 0.77
CA ASP A 134 -23.98 9.62 2.00
C ASP A 134 -23.77 8.68 3.21
N LEU A 135 -23.63 7.37 3.00
CA LEU A 135 -23.37 6.43 4.10
C LEU A 135 -21.94 6.58 4.63
N PHE A 136 -20.94 6.61 3.74
CA PHE A 136 -19.53 6.82 4.13
C PHE A 136 -19.30 8.16 4.84
N LEU A 137 -19.96 9.23 4.41
CA LEU A 137 -19.77 10.57 4.97
C LEU A 137 -20.42 10.77 6.35
N ASN A 138 -21.44 9.96 6.68
CA ASN A 138 -22.18 10.07 7.94
C ASN A 138 -21.83 8.94 8.92
N ALA A 139 -21.15 7.88 8.49
CA ALA A 139 -20.69 6.80 9.34
C ALA A 139 -19.65 7.28 10.36
N THR A 140 -19.69 6.70 11.54
CA THR A 140 -18.82 7.02 12.68
C THR A 140 -18.42 5.73 13.40
N ALA A 141 -17.33 5.75 14.17
CA ALA A 141 -16.92 4.59 14.96
C ALA A 141 -18.05 4.07 15.89
N ASP A 142 -18.88 4.97 16.40
CA ASP A 142 -20.02 4.67 17.27
C ASP A 142 -21.21 4.10 16.49
N SER A 143 -21.58 4.70 15.34
CA SER A 143 -22.70 4.19 14.53
C SER A 143 -22.44 2.80 13.98
N GLU A 144 -21.17 2.50 13.68
CA GLU A 144 -20.75 1.21 13.12
C GLU A 144 -20.26 0.23 14.21
N LEU A 145 -20.43 0.55 15.51
CA LEU A 145 -19.98 -0.31 16.62
C LEU A 145 -20.73 -1.63 16.69
N ASP A 146 -22.05 -1.61 16.53
CA ASP A 146 -22.88 -2.82 16.65
C ASP A 146 -22.50 -3.87 15.59
N ASP A 147 -22.22 -3.45 14.35
CA ASP A 147 -21.79 -4.36 13.27
C ASP A 147 -20.44 -5.02 13.54
N TYR A 148 -19.53 -4.32 14.22
CA TYR A 148 -18.27 -4.90 14.68
C TYR A 148 -18.43 -5.85 15.86
N LEU A 149 -19.29 -5.51 16.81
CA LEU A 149 -19.59 -6.37 17.94
C LEU A 149 -20.30 -7.66 17.50
N ALA A 150 -21.11 -7.60 16.43
CA ALA A 150 -21.82 -8.73 15.86
C ALA A 150 -20.92 -9.80 15.21
N VAL A 151 -19.65 -9.50 14.94
CA VAL A 151 -18.70 -10.48 14.40
C VAL A 151 -18.22 -11.44 15.50
N THR A 152 -18.45 -12.73 15.26
CA THR A 152 -18.26 -13.86 16.19
C THR A 152 -17.44 -14.99 15.55
N GLU A 153 -17.17 -16.06 16.32
CA GLU A 153 -16.52 -17.28 15.78
C GLU A 153 -17.28 -17.90 14.60
N SER A 154 -18.61 -17.71 14.54
CA SER A 154 -19.43 -18.27 13.45
C SER A 154 -19.22 -17.59 12.10
N ASP A 155 -18.61 -16.40 12.10
CA ASP A 155 -18.28 -15.62 10.91
C ASP A 155 -16.88 -15.94 10.35
N ILE A 156 -16.08 -16.74 11.07
CA ILE A 156 -14.76 -17.17 10.61
C ILE A 156 -14.96 -18.18 9.47
N PRO A 157 -14.52 -17.87 8.23
CA PRO A 157 -14.65 -18.79 7.12
C PRO A 157 -13.59 -19.90 7.19
N GLU A 158 -13.68 -20.86 6.27
CA GLU A 158 -12.61 -21.84 6.06
C GLU A 158 -11.30 -21.14 5.64
N ALA A 159 -10.15 -21.76 5.94
CA ALA A 159 -8.82 -21.16 5.77
C ALA A 159 -8.54 -20.67 4.34
N GLU A 160 -9.10 -21.34 3.32
CA GLU A 160 -8.91 -21.00 1.91
C GLU A 160 -9.59 -19.67 1.49
N ALA A 161 -10.46 -19.11 2.33
CA ALA A 161 -11.07 -17.81 2.10
C ALA A 161 -10.17 -16.64 2.54
N PHE A 162 -9.16 -16.90 3.37
CA PHE A 162 -8.20 -15.89 3.80
C PHE A 162 -7.15 -15.64 2.70
N SER A 163 -6.75 -14.39 2.56
CA SER A 163 -5.65 -13.96 1.69
C SER A 163 -4.50 -13.40 2.53
N THR A 164 -3.28 -13.66 2.11
CA THR A 164 -2.07 -13.05 2.68
C THR A 164 -1.47 -12.09 1.66
N ASP A 165 -0.55 -11.23 2.11
CA ASP A 165 0.19 -10.38 1.20
C ASP A 165 1.12 -11.24 0.33
N THR A 166 1.25 -10.85 -0.93
CA THR A 166 2.11 -11.54 -1.88
C THR A 166 3.06 -10.55 -2.53
N GLU A 167 4.14 -11.08 -3.10
CA GLU A 167 5.05 -10.29 -3.92
C GLU A 167 4.91 -10.71 -5.37
N THR A 168 4.88 -9.74 -6.27
CA THR A 168 4.90 -9.98 -7.72
C THR A 168 6.07 -9.25 -8.36
N GLN A 169 6.62 -9.85 -9.40
CA GLN A 169 7.70 -9.23 -10.18
C GLN A 169 7.09 -8.36 -11.27
N VAL A 170 7.66 -7.17 -11.48
CA VAL A 170 7.22 -6.22 -12.50
C VAL A 170 7.52 -6.76 -13.90
N ILE A 171 8.72 -7.32 -14.11
CA ILE A 171 9.09 -8.02 -15.33
C ILE A 171 8.65 -9.49 -15.22
N GLY A 172 9.20 -10.20 -14.24
CA GLY A 172 8.87 -11.59 -13.92
C GLY A 172 8.76 -12.49 -15.15
N ASP A 173 7.62 -13.17 -15.27
CA ASP A 173 7.27 -14.02 -16.42
C ASP A 173 6.47 -13.28 -17.51
N THR A 174 6.26 -11.97 -17.35
CA THR A 174 5.32 -11.21 -18.19
C THR A 174 5.88 -10.83 -19.56
N PHE A 175 7.17 -11.08 -19.80
CA PHE A 175 7.85 -10.84 -21.08
C PHE A 175 7.59 -11.92 -22.15
N TYR A 176 6.95 -13.04 -21.79
CA TYR A 176 6.66 -14.13 -22.71
C TYR A 176 5.25 -14.69 -22.53
N ASN A 177 4.79 -15.43 -23.53
CA ASN A 177 3.57 -16.21 -23.50
C ASN A 177 3.92 -17.69 -23.54
N TYR A 178 3.20 -18.51 -22.76
CA TYR A 178 3.33 -19.97 -22.79
C TYR A 178 2.01 -20.65 -23.16
N ASP A 179 2.01 -21.38 -24.27
CA ASP A 179 0.87 -22.22 -24.65
C ASP A 179 0.96 -23.57 -23.92
N PHE A 180 0.13 -23.77 -22.89
CA PHE A 180 0.08 -25.02 -22.13
C PHE A 180 -0.35 -26.26 -22.95
N THR A 181 -0.90 -26.08 -24.16
CA THR A 181 -1.31 -27.17 -25.06
C THR A 181 -0.16 -27.59 -25.97
N THR A 182 0.54 -26.63 -26.56
CA THR A 182 1.63 -26.89 -27.52
C THR A 182 3.02 -26.85 -26.88
N HIS A 183 3.11 -26.34 -25.65
CA HIS A 183 4.34 -26.05 -24.90
C HIS A 183 5.30 -25.11 -25.64
N VAL A 184 4.76 -24.26 -26.53
CA VAL A 184 5.53 -23.24 -27.25
C VAL A 184 5.62 -21.99 -26.40
N VAL A 185 6.81 -21.41 -26.34
CA VAL A 185 7.08 -20.09 -25.77
C VAL A 185 7.22 -19.09 -26.91
N THR A 186 6.56 -17.94 -26.80
CA THR A 186 6.73 -16.80 -27.70
C THR A 186 6.93 -15.53 -26.91
N PRO A 187 7.60 -14.50 -27.44
CA PRO A 187 7.65 -13.19 -26.81
C PRO A 187 6.24 -12.62 -26.55
N ASN A 188 6.14 -11.75 -25.55
CA ASN A 188 4.97 -10.90 -25.35
C ASN A 188 5.23 -9.53 -26.00
N GLU A 189 4.92 -9.44 -27.30
CA GLU A 189 5.24 -8.28 -28.16
C GLU A 189 4.56 -6.96 -27.73
N ASP A 190 3.51 -7.03 -26.91
CA ASP A 190 2.77 -5.85 -26.44
C ASP A 190 3.37 -5.24 -25.17
N THR A 191 4.29 -5.95 -24.51
CA THR A 191 4.82 -5.56 -23.20
C THR A 191 6.23 -4.98 -23.31
N TYR A 192 6.40 -3.77 -22.78
CA TYR A 192 7.65 -3.05 -22.72
C TYR A 192 7.97 -2.72 -21.27
N TYR A 193 9.24 -2.51 -21.00
CA TYR A 193 9.72 -2.08 -19.69
C TYR A 193 10.59 -0.85 -19.88
N ILE A 194 10.53 0.06 -18.92
CA ILE A 194 11.49 1.16 -18.82
C ILE A 194 12.24 0.96 -17.51
N VAL A 195 13.55 0.78 -17.60
CA VAL A 195 14.45 0.66 -16.45
C VAL A 195 15.15 1.98 -16.26
N PHE A 196 15.13 2.49 -15.02
CA PHE A 196 15.97 3.58 -14.57
C PHE A 196 17.13 2.99 -13.77
N SER A 197 18.33 3.11 -14.32
CA SER A 197 19.59 2.63 -13.76
C SER A 197 20.71 3.58 -14.20
N ASP A 198 21.78 3.70 -13.40
CA ASP A 198 22.93 4.57 -13.70
C ASP A 198 22.59 6.01 -14.09
N SER A 199 21.47 6.54 -13.57
CA SER A 199 20.91 7.86 -13.90
C SER A 199 20.41 8.03 -15.34
N ASN A 200 20.23 6.94 -16.09
CA ASN A 200 19.67 6.92 -17.43
C ASN A 200 18.38 6.08 -17.47
N TYR A 201 17.65 6.18 -18.59
CA TYR A 201 16.46 5.38 -18.82
C TYR A 201 16.65 4.48 -20.04
N THR A 202 16.29 3.21 -19.92
CA THR A 202 16.32 2.26 -21.04
C THR A 202 14.95 1.63 -21.20
N LYS A 203 14.33 1.84 -22.36
CA LYS A 203 13.13 1.11 -22.75
C LYS A 203 13.55 -0.18 -23.46
N PHE A 204 13.02 -1.32 -23.05
CA PHE A 204 13.26 -2.57 -23.75
C PHE A 204 12.03 -3.47 -23.83
N HIS A 205 12.08 -4.43 -24.74
CA HIS A 205 11.11 -5.53 -24.88
C HIS A 205 11.80 -6.76 -25.46
N VAL A 206 11.15 -7.91 -25.37
CA VAL A 206 11.65 -9.16 -25.94
C VAL A 206 11.06 -9.35 -27.33
N THR A 207 11.92 -9.57 -28.33
CA THR A 207 11.53 -9.71 -29.74
C THR A 207 11.64 -11.13 -30.27
N ASP A 208 12.47 -11.97 -29.65
CA ASP A 208 12.59 -13.39 -30.02
C ASP A 208 13.06 -14.23 -28.83
N ILE A 209 12.60 -15.48 -28.76
CA ILE A 209 12.99 -16.47 -27.75
C ILE A 209 13.21 -17.82 -28.44
N VAL A 210 14.42 -18.36 -28.32
CA VAL A 210 14.77 -19.72 -28.73
C VAL A 210 15.00 -20.55 -27.48
N THR A 211 14.29 -21.68 -27.38
CA THR A 211 14.36 -22.56 -26.20
C THR A 211 15.49 -23.59 -26.33
N GLU A 212 16.20 -23.85 -25.23
CA GLU A 212 17.16 -24.95 -25.06
C GLU A 212 16.61 -25.88 -23.98
N GLY A 213 16.05 -27.01 -24.40
CA GLY A 213 15.36 -27.92 -23.48
C GLY A 213 14.14 -27.27 -22.82
N ARG A 214 14.25 -26.94 -21.53
CA ARG A 214 13.20 -26.27 -20.74
C ARG A 214 13.54 -24.82 -20.39
N GLY A 215 14.72 -24.34 -20.77
CA GLY A 215 15.17 -22.97 -20.53
C GLY A 215 15.28 -22.16 -21.81
N ILE A 216 15.76 -20.94 -21.66
CA ILE A 216 16.14 -20.03 -22.72
C ILE A 216 17.52 -20.44 -23.23
N GLY A 217 17.60 -20.76 -24.52
CA GLY A 217 18.89 -20.93 -25.22
C GLY A 217 19.39 -19.59 -25.75
N GLU A 218 18.52 -18.87 -26.45
CA GLU A 218 18.80 -17.52 -26.95
C GLU A 218 17.58 -16.62 -26.74
N ILE A 219 17.81 -15.36 -26.43
CA ILE A 219 16.76 -14.34 -26.34
C ILE A 219 17.25 -13.05 -27.00
N THR A 220 16.38 -12.38 -27.76
CA THR A 220 16.70 -11.08 -28.37
C THR A 220 15.88 -9.99 -27.73
N LEU A 221 16.55 -8.94 -27.26
CA LEU A 221 15.96 -7.73 -26.71
C LEU A 221 15.97 -6.63 -27.77
N GLY A 222 14.87 -5.90 -27.92
CA GLY A 222 14.86 -4.59 -28.56
C GLY A 222 15.14 -3.53 -27.50
N VAL A 223 16.27 -2.83 -27.59
CA VAL A 223 16.76 -1.88 -26.57
C VAL A 223 16.79 -0.46 -27.12
N MET A 224 16.18 0.49 -26.40
CA MET A 224 16.12 1.90 -26.75
C MET A 224 16.58 2.73 -25.55
N HIS A 225 17.81 3.21 -25.59
CA HIS A 225 18.44 3.92 -24.47
C HIS A 225 18.19 5.45 -24.55
N GLN A 226 18.03 6.09 -23.40
CA GLN A 226 17.94 7.55 -23.23
C GLN A 226 19.00 8.01 -22.22
N SER A 227 20.06 8.64 -22.74
CA SER A 227 21.13 9.22 -21.92
C SER A 227 20.71 10.59 -21.38
N VAL A 228 20.39 10.65 -20.09
CA VAL A 228 20.02 11.91 -19.40
C VAL A 228 21.25 12.82 -19.31
N LEU A 229 22.43 12.24 -19.10
CA LEU A 229 23.71 12.97 -19.03
C LEU A 229 24.05 13.69 -20.32
N ASP A 230 23.65 13.13 -21.47
CA ASP A 230 23.80 13.78 -22.79
C ASP A 230 22.64 14.72 -23.15
N GLY A 231 21.68 14.92 -22.24
CA GLY A 231 20.52 15.79 -22.41
C GLY A 231 19.45 15.23 -23.35
N GLN A 232 19.37 13.91 -23.51
CA GLN A 232 18.33 13.27 -24.31
C GLN A 232 17.00 13.28 -23.56
N THR A 233 15.93 13.63 -24.29
CA THR A 233 14.55 13.66 -23.77
C THR A 233 13.65 12.64 -24.46
N THR A 234 14.21 11.82 -25.34
CA THR A 234 13.53 10.78 -26.10
C THR A 234 14.42 9.55 -26.15
N PHE A 235 13.83 8.37 -26.16
CA PHE A 235 14.56 7.14 -26.39
C PHE A 235 15.22 7.14 -27.78
N ALA A 236 16.41 6.56 -27.86
CA ALA A 236 17.13 6.37 -29.12
C ALA A 236 16.41 5.35 -30.04
N GLU A 237 16.94 5.21 -31.26
CA GLU A 237 16.51 4.14 -32.17
C GLU A 237 16.77 2.77 -31.53
N GLU A 238 15.86 1.82 -31.77
CA GLU A 238 15.97 0.48 -31.21
C GLU A 238 17.19 -0.27 -31.76
N VAL A 239 17.93 -0.89 -30.85
CA VAL A 239 19.05 -1.79 -31.14
C VAL A 239 18.68 -3.19 -30.69
N ALA A 240 18.86 -4.17 -31.59
CA ALA A 240 18.67 -5.57 -31.25
C ALA A 240 19.90 -6.10 -30.49
N LEU A 241 19.69 -6.61 -29.27
CA LEU A 241 20.70 -7.26 -28.45
C LEU A 241 20.33 -8.73 -28.25
N THR A 242 21.09 -9.62 -28.87
CA THR A 242 20.90 -11.08 -28.75
C THR A 242 21.79 -11.65 -27.66
N LEU A 243 21.20 -12.44 -26.77
CA LEU A 243 21.82 -13.02 -25.58
C LEU A 243 21.81 -14.54 -25.72
N ASP A 244 23.00 -15.15 -25.73
CA ASP A 244 23.18 -16.60 -25.74
C ASP A 244 23.36 -17.11 -24.30
N ALA A 245 22.46 -17.99 -23.87
CA ALA A 245 22.46 -18.63 -22.56
C ALA A 245 22.70 -20.14 -22.65
N VAL A 246 23.01 -20.69 -23.84
CA VAL A 246 23.28 -22.13 -24.00
C VAL A 246 24.52 -22.54 -23.23
N GLY A 247 24.37 -23.49 -22.32
CA GLY A 247 25.45 -24.02 -21.51
C GLY A 247 26.00 -23.03 -20.48
N CYS A 248 25.24 -22.00 -20.12
CA CYS A 248 25.65 -21.05 -19.08
C CYS A 248 25.94 -21.78 -17.75
N SER A 249 26.90 -21.25 -16.99
CA SER A 249 27.19 -21.69 -15.61
C SER A 249 26.83 -20.64 -14.57
N ASP A 250 26.70 -19.40 -15.03
CA ASP A 250 26.43 -18.20 -14.25
C ASP A 250 25.39 -17.38 -15.03
N ALA A 251 24.77 -16.41 -14.37
CA ALA A 251 23.77 -15.57 -15.02
C ALA A 251 24.38 -14.76 -16.18
N VAL A 252 23.55 -14.44 -17.18
CA VAL A 252 23.94 -13.59 -18.31
C VAL A 252 23.59 -12.14 -17.96
N TYR A 253 24.62 -11.30 -17.86
CA TYR A 253 24.46 -9.90 -17.44
C TYR A 253 24.49 -8.97 -18.66
N VAL A 254 23.64 -7.95 -18.64
CA VAL A 254 23.51 -6.93 -19.68
C VAL A 254 23.73 -5.56 -19.06
N ASP A 255 24.55 -4.76 -19.72
CA ASP A 255 24.70 -3.32 -19.48
C ASP A 255 23.94 -2.60 -20.60
N PHE A 256 22.96 -1.80 -20.24
CA PHE A 256 22.09 -1.05 -21.13
C PHE A 256 22.72 0.24 -21.64
N ASP A 257 23.64 0.86 -20.89
CA ASP A 257 24.40 2.02 -21.35
C ASP A 257 25.30 1.62 -22.54
N LEU A 258 25.96 0.47 -22.41
CA LEU A 258 26.83 -0.11 -23.43
C LEU A 258 26.06 -0.96 -24.46
N GLN A 259 24.81 -1.31 -24.15
CA GLN A 259 23.93 -2.18 -24.95
C GLN A 259 24.60 -3.51 -25.31
N GLN A 260 25.21 -4.18 -24.33
CA GLN A 260 25.98 -5.40 -24.54
C GLN A 260 25.93 -6.36 -23.35
N VAL A 261 26.32 -7.60 -23.59
CA VAL A 261 26.59 -8.57 -22.51
C VAL A 261 27.88 -8.19 -21.80
N VAL A 262 27.83 -8.19 -20.47
CA VAL A 262 28.96 -7.88 -19.59
C VAL A 262 29.14 -8.94 -18.51
N THR A 263 30.07 -8.74 -17.59
CA THR A 263 30.20 -9.60 -16.40
C THR A 263 29.50 -8.98 -15.20
N GLN A 264 29.27 -9.77 -14.15
CA GLN A 264 28.69 -9.29 -12.89
C GLN A 264 29.45 -8.10 -12.27
N ALA A 265 30.74 -7.93 -12.58
CA ALA A 265 31.58 -6.88 -12.02
C ALA A 265 31.54 -5.55 -12.81
N ASP A 266 30.83 -5.51 -13.94
CA ASP A 266 30.92 -4.43 -14.91
C ASP A 266 29.76 -3.41 -14.85
N GLY A 267 28.98 -3.37 -13.75
CA GLY A 267 27.84 -2.45 -13.64
C GLY A 267 26.70 -2.85 -14.57
N TRP A 268 26.16 -4.04 -14.35
CA TRP A 268 25.06 -4.57 -15.17
C TRP A 268 23.72 -4.00 -14.71
N ASP A 269 22.75 -3.97 -15.61
CA ASP A 269 21.40 -3.44 -15.38
C ASP A 269 20.32 -4.52 -15.41
N LEU A 270 20.52 -5.55 -16.23
CA LEU A 270 19.59 -6.67 -16.41
C LEU A 270 20.36 -7.98 -16.38
N THR A 271 19.77 -9.01 -15.81
CA THR A 271 20.33 -10.36 -15.80
C THR A 271 19.30 -11.42 -16.18
N ILE A 272 19.79 -12.49 -16.80
CA ILE A 272 19.07 -13.75 -17.02
C ILE A 272 19.70 -14.78 -16.08
N PRO A 273 19.01 -15.20 -15.00
CA PRO A 273 19.49 -16.29 -14.16
C PRO A 273 19.75 -17.55 -14.98
N CYS A 274 20.72 -18.36 -14.55
CA CYS A 274 21.08 -19.59 -15.25
C CYS A 274 20.81 -20.81 -14.37
N ALA A 275 20.09 -21.79 -14.90
CA ALA A 275 19.84 -23.06 -14.26
C ALA A 275 19.90 -24.22 -15.26
N ASP A 276 20.44 -25.35 -14.84
CA ASP A 276 20.54 -26.59 -15.65
C ASP A 276 21.22 -26.41 -17.03
N GLY A 277 22.11 -25.41 -17.16
CA GLY A 277 22.85 -25.14 -18.39
C GLY A 277 22.05 -24.38 -19.46
N ALA A 278 20.99 -23.68 -19.08
CA ALA A 278 20.24 -22.75 -19.93
C ALA A 278 19.77 -21.54 -19.09
N GLY A 279 19.36 -20.47 -19.76
CA GLY A 279 18.74 -19.32 -19.09
C GLY A 279 17.39 -19.70 -18.49
N GLU A 280 17.06 -19.16 -17.33
CA GLU A 280 15.74 -19.28 -16.74
C GLU A 280 14.74 -18.35 -17.44
N PHE A 281 13.45 -18.69 -17.36
CA PHE A 281 12.36 -17.82 -17.83
C PHE A 281 12.08 -16.69 -16.83
N ALA A 282 13.13 -15.94 -16.50
CA ALA A 282 13.11 -14.81 -15.59
C ALA A 282 14.10 -13.76 -16.09
N LEU A 283 13.70 -12.50 -15.98
CA LEU A 283 14.57 -11.34 -16.17
C LEU A 283 14.57 -10.54 -14.87
N THR A 284 15.74 -10.09 -14.43
CA THR A 284 15.89 -9.36 -13.17
C THR A 284 16.75 -8.13 -13.39
N ILE A 285 16.35 -6.99 -12.83
CA ILE A 285 17.17 -5.76 -12.88
C ILE A 285 18.15 -5.71 -11.69
N ALA A 286 19.13 -4.81 -11.76
CA ALA A 286 20.02 -4.55 -10.63
C ALA A 286 19.27 -4.01 -9.40
N ASP A 287 19.78 -4.31 -8.20
CA ASP A 287 19.13 -3.95 -6.92
C ASP A 287 18.95 -2.43 -6.72
N ASP A 288 19.79 -1.61 -7.37
CA ASP A 288 19.71 -0.15 -7.34
C ASP A 288 18.95 0.46 -8.53
N ALA A 289 18.41 -0.38 -9.40
CA ALA A 289 17.56 0.03 -10.51
C ALA A 289 16.08 0.01 -10.14
N THR A 290 15.28 0.75 -10.90
CA THR A 290 13.81 0.71 -10.82
C THR A 290 13.22 0.47 -12.20
N VAL A 291 12.02 -0.10 -12.26
CA VAL A 291 11.35 -0.48 -13.50
C VAL A 291 9.91 0.01 -13.53
N LEU A 292 9.45 0.30 -14.74
CA LEU A 292 8.06 0.56 -15.07
C LEU A 292 7.64 -0.34 -16.23
N ARG A 293 6.61 -1.17 -16.03
CA ARG A 293 5.97 -1.92 -17.13
C ARG A 293 5.03 -1.00 -17.91
N THR A 294 5.10 -1.06 -19.23
CA THR A 294 4.38 -0.19 -20.15
C THR A 294 4.17 -0.89 -21.51
N ASP A 295 3.80 -0.10 -22.53
CA ASP A 295 3.61 -0.54 -23.90
C ASP A 295 4.53 0.25 -24.87
N ALA A 296 4.46 -0.10 -26.16
CA ALA A 296 5.28 0.51 -27.20
C ALA A 296 5.06 2.03 -27.34
N GLN A 297 3.86 2.54 -27.09
CA GLN A 297 3.41 3.87 -27.52
C GLN A 297 3.30 4.91 -26.40
N THR A 298 3.12 4.47 -25.15
CA THR A 298 2.85 5.37 -24.03
C THR A 298 3.98 6.36 -23.77
N TYR A 299 5.24 5.91 -23.87
CA TYR A 299 6.42 6.74 -23.65
C TYR A 299 7.36 6.74 -24.85
N ASN A 300 7.60 7.93 -25.41
CA ASN A 300 8.66 8.22 -26.39
C ASN A 300 10.00 8.62 -25.73
N GLY A 301 9.98 8.80 -24.40
CA GLY A 301 11.08 9.21 -23.54
C GLY A 301 10.54 9.47 -22.14
N VAL A 302 11.42 9.56 -21.16
CA VAL A 302 11.10 9.93 -19.78
C VAL A 302 11.50 11.38 -19.52
N ASP A 303 10.56 12.17 -19.02
CA ASP A 303 10.86 13.49 -18.46
C ASP A 303 11.30 13.32 -17.00
N THR A 304 12.58 13.60 -16.72
CA THR A 304 13.17 13.44 -15.38
C THR A 304 12.43 14.25 -14.30
N GLU A 305 11.86 15.41 -14.63
CA GLU A 305 11.13 16.22 -13.65
C GLU A 305 9.79 15.57 -13.25
N ALA A 306 9.22 14.77 -14.15
CA ALA A 306 7.94 14.08 -13.97
C ALA A 306 8.07 12.60 -13.62
N ALA A 307 9.26 12.00 -13.73
CA ALA A 307 9.50 10.57 -13.54
C ALA A 307 8.99 10.02 -12.20
N GLN A 308 9.08 10.82 -11.13
CA GLN A 308 8.56 10.48 -9.80
C GLN A 308 7.05 10.18 -9.77
N TYR A 309 6.30 10.58 -10.80
CA TYR A 309 4.86 10.36 -10.93
C TYR A 309 4.50 9.23 -11.90
N TYR A 310 5.50 8.58 -12.54
CA TYR A 310 5.24 7.57 -13.57
C TYR A 310 5.05 6.16 -12.99
N GLY A 311 5.32 5.98 -11.69
CA GLY A 311 5.13 4.69 -11.02
C GLY A 311 6.28 3.71 -11.24
N PHE A 312 7.51 4.20 -11.37
CA PHE A 312 8.69 3.34 -11.24
C PHE A 312 8.71 2.69 -9.85
N SER A 313 9.06 1.41 -9.80
CA SER A 313 9.19 0.63 -8.58
C SER A 313 10.44 -0.22 -8.62
N GLU A 314 10.80 -0.83 -7.50
CA GLU A 314 11.71 -1.97 -7.49
C GLU A 314 11.14 -3.13 -8.34
N GLU A 315 11.98 -4.12 -8.66
CA GLU A 315 11.56 -5.28 -9.49
C GLU A 315 10.45 -6.08 -8.83
N THR A 316 10.46 -6.17 -7.51
CA THR A 316 9.46 -6.87 -6.73
C THR A 316 8.57 -5.85 -6.05
N VAL A 317 7.26 -5.99 -6.25
CA VAL A 317 6.25 -5.13 -5.63
C VAL A 317 5.32 -5.95 -4.75
N SER A 318 4.94 -5.39 -3.61
CA SER A 318 3.97 -6.02 -2.73
C SER A 318 2.55 -5.82 -3.26
N GLU A 319 1.81 -6.92 -3.34
CA GLU A 319 0.36 -6.97 -3.51
C GLU A 319 -0.28 -7.24 -2.16
N TYR A 320 -0.84 -6.19 -1.58
CA TYR A 320 -1.45 -6.27 -0.25
C TYR A 320 -2.83 -6.92 -0.31
N ALA A 321 -3.10 -7.89 0.56
CA ALA A 321 -4.39 -8.58 0.68
C ALA A 321 -5.55 -7.59 0.87
N MET A 322 -5.32 -6.53 1.66
CA MET A 322 -6.27 -5.45 1.92
C MET A 322 -6.73 -4.73 0.64
N SER A 323 -5.90 -4.69 -0.41
CA SER A 323 -6.21 -3.96 -1.65
C SER A 323 -7.41 -4.54 -2.41
N THR A 324 -7.74 -5.81 -2.19
CA THR A 324 -8.89 -6.47 -2.83
C THR A 324 -10.22 -5.90 -2.33
N ASN A 325 -10.31 -5.63 -1.02
CA ASN A 325 -11.46 -4.99 -0.38
C ASN A 325 -10.95 -3.81 0.46
N ASN A 326 -10.61 -2.75 -0.28
CA ASN A 326 -9.90 -1.59 0.27
C ASN A 326 -10.64 -0.98 1.47
N TRP A 327 -9.92 -0.46 2.46
CA TRP A 327 -10.49 0.00 3.73
C TRP A 327 -11.18 1.36 3.67
N TYR A 328 -11.10 2.05 2.53
CA TYR A 328 -11.61 3.41 2.39
C TYR A 328 -12.45 3.62 1.14
N PHE A 329 -13.34 4.60 1.25
CA PHE A 329 -13.97 5.29 0.14
C PHE A 329 -13.24 6.61 -0.15
N TYR A 330 -12.83 6.82 -1.39
CA TYR A 330 -12.26 8.09 -1.85
C TYR A 330 -13.37 8.99 -2.40
N ASP A 331 -13.65 10.09 -1.72
CA ASP A 331 -14.53 11.11 -2.26
C ASP A 331 -13.76 11.99 -3.26
N SER A 332 -14.05 11.80 -4.54
CA SER A 332 -13.47 12.62 -5.62
C SER A 332 -13.80 14.12 -5.53
N THR A 333 -14.80 14.53 -4.74
CA THR A 333 -15.18 15.95 -4.57
C THR A 333 -14.32 16.64 -3.53
N SER A 334 -14.17 16.04 -2.34
CA SER A 334 -13.36 16.59 -1.26
C SER A 334 -11.89 16.15 -1.29
N HIS A 335 -11.58 15.11 -2.07
CA HIS A 335 -10.29 14.42 -2.09
C HIS A 335 -9.90 13.82 -0.71
N LEU A 336 -10.91 13.49 0.11
CA LEU A 336 -10.73 12.86 1.42
C LEU A 336 -10.99 11.35 1.35
N LEU A 337 -10.42 10.62 2.30
CA LEU A 337 -10.61 9.19 2.50
C LEU A 337 -11.54 8.96 3.68
N TYR A 338 -12.66 8.30 3.46
CA TYR A 338 -13.58 7.92 4.53
C TYR A 338 -13.39 6.45 4.82
N SER A 339 -13.25 6.08 6.09
CA SER A 339 -13.27 4.66 6.45
C SER A 339 -14.57 4.05 5.96
N GLN A 340 -14.49 2.86 5.39
CA GLN A 340 -15.68 2.10 5.07
C GLN A 340 -16.27 1.39 6.30
N PHE A 341 -15.59 1.46 7.46
CA PHE A 341 -15.94 0.72 8.68
C PHE A 341 -16.16 -0.79 8.45
N GLY A 342 -15.46 -1.31 7.44
CA GLY A 342 -15.44 -2.71 7.12
C GLY A 342 -14.68 -3.49 8.19
N VAL A 343 -15.25 -4.62 8.61
CA VAL A 343 -14.63 -5.52 9.58
C VAL A 343 -13.83 -6.58 8.83
N TYR A 344 -12.56 -6.68 9.19
CA TYR A 344 -11.63 -7.65 8.67
C TYR A 344 -11.35 -8.68 9.76
N LEU A 345 -11.38 -9.96 9.39
CA LEU A 345 -10.85 -11.02 10.22
C LEU A 345 -9.37 -11.19 9.89
N ILE A 346 -8.50 -10.97 10.86
CA ILE A 346 -7.05 -11.14 10.72
C ILE A 346 -6.65 -12.39 11.49
N GLN A 347 -6.17 -13.41 10.78
CA GLN A 347 -5.61 -14.61 11.39
C GLN A 347 -4.12 -14.41 11.63
N ALA A 348 -3.71 -14.39 12.89
CA ALA A 348 -2.33 -14.29 13.34
C ALA A 348 -2.04 -15.43 14.34
N GLY A 349 -1.12 -16.32 13.96
CA GLY A 349 -0.90 -17.57 14.69
C GLY A 349 -2.18 -18.41 14.83
N ASP A 350 -2.55 -18.74 16.08
CA ASP A 350 -3.74 -19.53 16.41
C ASP A 350 -4.97 -18.66 16.73
N THR A 351 -4.85 -17.32 16.65
CA THR A 351 -5.90 -16.38 17.02
C THR A 351 -6.45 -15.66 15.78
N THR A 352 -7.76 -15.53 15.70
CA THR A 352 -8.42 -14.64 14.73
C THR A 352 -8.87 -13.38 15.45
N TYR A 353 -8.52 -12.23 14.91
CA TYR A 353 -8.90 -10.92 15.40
C TYR A 353 -9.93 -10.28 14.48
N LYS A 354 -10.92 -9.59 15.03
CA LYS A 354 -11.75 -8.65 14.26
C LYS A 354 -11.11 -7.28 14.32
N PHE A 355 -10.85 -6.71 13.15
CA PHE A 355 -10.13 -5.45 12.95
C PHE A 355 -10.99 -4.49 12.14
N GLN A 356 -11.09 -3.24 12.57
CA GLN A 356 -11.81 -2.20 11.84
C GLN A 356 -11.08 -0.87 11.94
N ILE A 357 -10.80 -0.27 10.79
CA ILE A 357 -10.21 1.07 10.71
C ILE A 357 -11.32 2.09 10.99
N THR A 358 -11.07 3.03 11.90
CA THR A 358 -12.05 4.04 12.32
C THR A 358 -11.71 5.43 11.83
N SER A 359 -10.43 5.73 11.57
CA SER A 359 -9.99 7.01 11.00
C SER A 359 -8.65 6.88 10.27
N TYR A 360 -8.40 7.83 9.36
CA TYR A 360 -7.12 8.06 8.68
C TYR A 360 -6.53 9.46 8.94
N TYR A 361 -7.20 10.23 9.79
CA TYR A 361 -6.84 11.60 10.13
C TYR A 361 -6.61 11.74 11.62
N ASP A 362 -5.65 12.59 11.99
CA ASP A 362 -5.48 13.04 13.36
C ASP A 362 -6.52 14.12 13.75
N GLU A 363 -6.46 14.60 14.99
CA GLU A 363 -7.35 15.64 15.51
C GLU A 363 -7.28 16.97 14.72
N GLU A 364 -6.16 17.23 14.05
CA GLU A 364 -5.94 18.44 13.23
C GLU A 364 -6.43 18.24 11.78
N GLY A 365 -6.86 17.03 11.41
CA GLY A 365 -7.26 16.69 10.04
C GLY A 365 -6.07 16.35 9.13
N THR A 366 -4.91 16.03 9.68
CA THR A 366 -3.73 15.60 8.91
C THR A 366 -3.91 14.14 8.47
N SER A 367 -3.86 13.90 7.16
CA SER A 367 -3.95 12.55 6.58
C SER A 367 -2.74 11.69 6.93
N GLY A 368 -2.92 10.37 6.99
CA GLY A 368 -1.83 9.44 7.30
C GLY A 368 -1.77 9.06 8.76
N ALA A 369 -2.85 9.24 9.51
CA ALA A 369 -2.91 8.94 10.93
C ALA A 369 -3.99 7.87 11.18
N TYR A 370 -3.58 6.60 11.27
CA TYR A 370 -4.52 5.49 11.43
C TYR A 370 -5.06 5.41 12.84
N SER A 371 -6.38 5.39 12.98
CA SER A 371 -7.05 4.91 14.18
C SER A 371 -7.86 3.66 13.83
N PHE A 372 -7.89 2.69 14.73
CA PHE A 372 -8.59 1.44 14.52
C PHE A 372 -9.00 0.80 15.85
N ARG A 373 -9.91 -0.15 15.80
CA ARG A 373 -10.21 -1.05 16.92
C ARG A 373 -9.89 -2.49 16.53
N VAL A 374 -9.47 -3.26 17.52
CA VAL A 374 -9.13 -4.67 17.36
C VAL A 374 -9.40 -5.44 18.63
N ASP A 375 -10.03 -6.61 18.47
CA ASP A 375 -10.36 -7.54 19.54
C ASP A 375 -10.21 -8.96 19.00
N PRO A 376 -9.74 -9.93 19.80
CA PRO A 376 -9.81 -11.33 19.43
C PRO A 376 -11.28 -11.73 19.24
N VAL A 377 -11.55 -12.53 18.21
CA VAL A 377 -12.86 -13.13 18.02
C VAL A 377 -13.05 -14.18 19.11
N THR A 378 -13.94 -13.89 20.06
CA THR A 378 -14.30 -14.82 21.14
C THR A 378 -15.64 -15.47 20.85
N GLY A 379 -15.80 -16.75 21.19
CA GLY A 379 -17.07 -17.46 21.07
C GLY A 379 -18.21 -16.84 21.89
N GLU A 380 -19.43 -16.94 21.38
CA GLU A 380 -20.67 -16.68 22.14
C GLU A 380 -21.04 -17.83 23.09
#